data_AF-A0A8D2L945-F1
#
_entry.id   AF-A0A8D2L945-F1
#
_cell.length_a   1.000
_cell.length_b   1.000
_cell.length_c   1.000
_cell.angle_alpha   90.00
_cell.angle_beta   90.00
_cell.angle_gamma   90.00
#
_symmetry.space_group_name_H-M   'P 1'
#
loop_
_entity.id
_entity.type
_entity.pdbx_description
1 polymer ?
#
loop_
_entity_poly.entity_id
_entity_poly.type
_entity_poly.pdbx_seq_one_letter_code
_entity_poly.pdbx_strand_id
1 'polypeptide(L)' 'VATYSNTHGSRVLGKYQHHVHLSQSGLAVSAITFHAVTLKDEGCYSCIFNTFPLGSIPGKTCLKVNGKFYVLSGSL' A
#
# COMPACT_ATOMS: atom_id res chain seq x y z
N VAL A 1 2.74 -2.13 -7.82
CA VAL A 1 3.93 -2.44 -7.00
C VAL A 1 4.64 -1.14 -6.73
N ALA A 2 5.04 -0.89 -5.48
CA ALA A 2 5.82 0.27 -5.06
C ALA A 2 7.24 -0.21 -4.70
N THR A 3 8.27 0.46 -5.19
CA THR A 3 9.67 0.07 -4.98
C THR A 3 10.51 1.27 -4.55
N TYR A 4 11.58 1.00 -3.80
CA TYR A 4 12.58 1.99 -3.42
C TYR A 4 13.98 1.39 -3.55
N SER A 5 14.92 2.20 -4.02
CA SER A 5 16.35 1.89 -3.98
C SER A 5 17.16 3.19 -3.85
N ASN A 6 18.36 3.12 -3.30
CA ASN A 6 19.22 4.30 -3.21
C ASN A 6 19.62 4.85 -4.59
N THR A 7 19.66 4.00 -5.63
CA THR A 7 20.09 4.39 -6.98
C THR A 7 18.95 4.99 -7.82
N HIS A 8 17.72 4.50 -7.68
CA HIS A 8 16.58 4.93 -8.50
C HIS A 8 15.51 5.71 -7.72
N GLY A 9 15.68 5.85 -6.40
CA GLY A 9 14.69 6.44 -5.52
C GLY A 9 13.40 5.63 -5.45
N SER A 10 12.33 6.31 -5.03
CA SER A 10 10.97 5.78 -4.90
C SER A 10 10.26 5.73 -6.25
N ARG A 11 9.63 4.60 -6.58
CA ARG A 11 8.84 4.43 -7.81
C ARG A 11 7.56 3.66 -7.52
N VAL A 12 6.45 4.13 -8.11
CA VAL A 12 5.18 3.41 -8.10
C VAL A 12 4.88 2.96 -9.53
N LEU A 13 4.54 1.68 -9.69
CA LEU A 13 4.40 1.04 -11.01
C LEU A 13 2.93 0.72 -11.31
N GLY A 14 2.55 0.99 -12.55
CA GLY A 14 1.27 0.61 -13.15
C GLY A 14 0.08 1.34 -12.52
N LYS A 15 -1.04 0.61 -12.38
CA LYS A 15 -2.35 1.14 -11.92
C LYS A 15 -2.34 1.83 -10.54
N TYR A 16 -1.28 1.68 -9.76
CA TYR A 16 -1.19 2.23 -8.41
C TYR A 16 -0.59 3.65 -8.36
N GLN A 17 -0.08 4.19 -9.47
CA GLN A 17 0.64 5.48 -9.50
C GLN A 17 -0.14 6.67 -8.94
N HIS A 18 -1.48 6.65 -9.06
CA HIS A 18 -2.33 7.73 -8.59
C HIS A 18 -3.09 7.38 -7.30
N HIS A 19 -2.99 6.13 -6.84
CA HIS A 19 -3.73 5.62 -5.68
C HIS A 19 -2.83 5.35 -4.48
N VAL A 20 -1.53 5.13 -4.69
CA VAL A 20 -0.56 4.77 -3.66
C VAL A 20 0.66 5.67 -3.74
N HIS A 21 1.08 6.20 -2.59
CA HIS A 21 2.29 7.00 -2.45
C HIS A 21 3.26 6.35 -1.45
N LEU A 22 4.58 6.40 -1.71
CA LEU A 22 5.57 6.05 -0.67
C LEU A 22 5.71 7.23 0.28
N SER A 23 5.09 7.14 1.46
CA SER A 23 5.19 8.17 2.50
C SER A 23 6.52 8.11 3.26
N GLN A 24 7.12 6.92 3.34
CA GLN A 24 8.49 6.73 3.83
C GLN A 24 9.20 5.74 2.93
N SER A 25 10.41 6.08 2.51
CA SER A 25 11.18 5.28 1.59
C SER A 25 12.62 5.16 2.05
N GLY A 26 12.93 4.05 2.70
CA GLY A 26 14.24 3.73 3.23
C GLY A 26 14.50 2.23 3.20
N LEU A 27 15.77 1.85 3.24
CA LEU A 27 16.18 0.45 3.20
C LEU A 27 15.79 -0.34 4.45
N ALA A 28 15.68 0.34 5.61
CA ALA A 28 15.28 -0.27 6.88
C ALA A 28 13.79 -0.12 7.17
N VAL A 29 13.19 0.99 6.74
CA VAL A 29 11.77 1.30 6.97
C VAL A 29 11.18 1.87 5.69
N SER A 30 10.06 1.29 5.27
CA SER A 30 9.28 1.75 4.12
C SER A 30 7.81 1.75 4.48
N ALA A 31 7.09 2.80 4.08
CA ALA A 31 5.67 2.97 4.29
C ALA A 31 4.99 3.45 3.01
N ILE A 32 3.80 2.90 2.77
CA ILE A 32 2.92 3.35 1.68
C ILE A 32 1.62 3.90 2.25
N THR A 33 1.10 4.90 1.57
CA THR A 33 -0.19 5.52 1.89
C THR A 33 -1.11 5.35 0.70
N PHE A 34 -2.32 4.87 0.96
CA PHE A 34 -3.39 4.80 -0.02
C PHE A 34 -4.23 6.08 0.05
N HIS A 35 -4.52 6.68 -1.10
CA HIS A 35 -5.41 7.84 -1.21
C HIS A 35 -6.77 7.41 -1.76
N ALA A 36 -7.86 7.95 -1.18
CA ALA A 36 -9.23 7.64 -1.56
C ALA A 36 -9.51 6.11 -1.60
N VAL A 37 -9.24 5.45 -0.48
CA VAL A 37 -9.40 3.99 -0.31
C VAL A 37 -10.84 3.56 -0.59
N THR A 38 -10.99 2.51 -1.39
CA THR A 38 -12.27 1.87 -1.71
C THR A 38 -12.31 0.44 -1.20
N LEU A 39 -13.49 -0.19 -1.18
CA LEU A 39 -13.62 -1.62 -0.85
C LEU A 39 -12.80 -2.53 -1.80
N LYS A 40 -12.44 -2.07 -3.00
CA LYS A 40 -11.60 -2.83 -3.95
C LYS A 40 -10.13 -2.87 -3.54
N ASP A 41 -9.71 -1.97 -2.65
CA ASP A 41 -8.35 -1.92 -2.09
C ASP A 41 -8.23 -2.78 -0.82
N GLU A 42 -9.32 -3.36 -0.34
CA GLU A 42 -9.26 -4.33 0.75
C GLU A 42 -8.47 -5.57 0.32
N GLY A 43 -7.53 -6.00 1.17
CA GLY A 43 -6.69 -7.15 0.88
C GLY A 43 -5.40 -7.17 1.68
N CYS A 44 -4.65 -8.25 1.54
CA CYS A 44 -3.34 -8.37 2.15
C CYS A 44 -2.22 -8.02 1.17
N TYR A 45 -1.41 -7.05 1.56
CA TYR A 45 -0.27 -6.55 0.82
C TYR A 45 1.02 -7.15 1.36
N SER A 46 1.93 -7.47 0.44
CA SER A 46 3.26 -7.96 0.76
C SER A 46 4.30 -6.85 0.61
N CYS A 47 5.20 -6.75 1.56
CA CYS A 47 6.39 -5.90 1.53
C CYS A 47 7.61 -6.81 1.51
N ILE A 48 8.57 -6.57 0.63
CA ILE A 48 9.76 -7.41 0.50
C ILE A 48 11.00 -6.52 0.60
N PHE A 49 11.83 -6.79 1.61
CA PHE A 49 13.14 -6.16 1.74
C PHE A 49 14.21 -7.09 1.19
N ASN A 50 14.97 -6.63 0.21
CA ASN A 50 16.11 -7.38 -0.31
C ASN A 50 17.37 -7.00 0.48
N THR A 51 17.90 -7.94 1.26
CA THR A 51 19.06 -7.73 2.14
C THR A 51 20.19 -8.68 1.74
N PHE A 52 21.23 -8.17 1.06
CA PHE A 52 22.39 -9.01 0.71
C PHE A 52 23.36 -9.11 1.89
N PRO A 53 23.91 -10.30 2.24
CA PRO A 53 23.74 -11.61 1.60
C PRO A 53 22.57 -12.45 2.16
N LEU A 54 21.81 -11.93 3.13
CA LEU A 54 20.74 -12.65 3.85
C LEU A 54 19.55 -13.09 2.98
N GLY A 55 19.37 -12.50 1.81
CA GLY A 55 18.27 -12.78 0.88
C GLY A 55 17.10 -11.81 1.03
N SER A 56 15.90 -12.24 0.65
CA SER A 56 14.69 -11.40 0.72
C SER A 56 13.91 -11.69 2.00
N ILE A 57 13.60 -10.65 2.76
CA ILE A 57 12.78 -10.71 3.97
C ILE A 57 11.36 -10.23 3.63
N PRO A 58 10.35 -11.12 3.63
CA PRO A 58 8.97 -10.75 3.38
C PRO A 58 8.27 -10.29 4.67
N GLY A 59 7.40 -9.29 4.53
CA GLY A 59 6.43 -8.87 5.52
C GLY A 59 5.04 -8.82 4.87
N LYS A 60 4.00 -9.01 5.66
CA LYS A 60 2.61 -8.98 5.18
C LYS A 60 1.78 -8.09 6.09
N THR A 61 0.95 -7.24 5.49
CA THR A 61 -0.04 -6.42 6.19
C THR A 61 -1.37 -6.55 5.47
N CYS A 62 -2.49 -6.45 6.19
CA CYS A 62 -3.81 -6.51 5.59
C CYS A 62 -4.56 -5.21 5.82
N LEU A 63 -5.02 -4.61 4.72
CA LEU A 63 -5.87 -3.43 4.73
C LEU A 63 -7.32 -3.89 4.77
N LYS A 64 -8.08 -3.42 5.75
CA LYS A 64 -9.52 -3.65 5.87
C LYS A 64 -10.26 -2.33 5.81
N VAL A 65 -11.27 -2.25 4.96
CA VAL A 65 -11.99 -1.01 4.66
C VAL A 65 -13.39 -1.10 5.23
N ASN A 66 -13.65 -0.33 6.29
CA ASN A 66 -14.95 -0.32 6.94
C ASN A 66 -15.81 0.81 6.37
N GLY A 67 -16.91 0.48 5.70
CA GLY A 67 -17.92 1.43 5.26
C GLY A 67 -19.12 1.46 6.21
N LYS A 68 -19.67 2.65 6.49
CA LYS A 68 -21.00 2.79 7.09
C LYS A 68 -21.99 3.08 5.96
N PHE A 69 -22.85 2.12 5.65
CA PHE A 69 -23.98 2.34 4.76
C PHE A 69 -25.11 2.99 5.55
N TYR A 70 -25.39 4.25 5.26
CA TYR A 70 -26.59 4.90 5.77
C TYR A 70 -27.74 4.55 4.83
N VAL A 71 -28.68 3.73 5.31
CA VAL A 71 -29.96 3.57 4.63
C VAL A 71 -30.70 4.89 4.83
N LEU A 72 -30.77 5.71 3.77
CA LEU A 72 -31.72 6.80 3.72
C LEU A 72 -33.09 6.15 3.53
N SER A 73 -33.69 5.69 4.62
CA SER A 73 -35.09 5.33 4.65
C SER A 73 -35.88 6.62 4.40
N GLY A 74 -36.13 6.93 3.12
CA GLY A 74 -37.17 7.86 2.74
C GLY A 74 -38.50 7.27 3.19
N SER A 75 -39.08 7.84 4.23
CA SER A 75 -40.49 7.66 4.55
C SER A 75 -41.32 8.58 3.65
N LEU A 76 -42.30 7.96 2.98
CA LEU A 76 -43.37 8.47 2.11
C LEU A 76 -42.98 8.89 0.69
#